data_AF-A0A2N0ME70-F1
#
_entry.id   AF-A0A2N0ME70-F1
#
_cell.length_a   1.000
_cell.length_b   1.000
_cell.length_c   1.000
_cell.angle_alpha   90.00
_cell.angle_beta   90.00
_cell.angle_gamma   90.00
#
_symmetry.space_group_name_H-M   'P 1'
#
loop_
_entity.id
_entity.type
_entity.pdbx_description
1 polymer ?
#
loop_
_entity_poly.entity_id
_entity_poly.type
_entity_poly.pdbx_seq_one_letter_code
_entity_poly.pdbx_strand_id
1 'polypeptide(L)'
;MRAGIAAGSISAVVAAIVSLPLRSPDDILLNSATVVMGALLTGFSAGVVWRFLAGNSRAILIFAILGVAAFAITAVVSLAAETQLDHFAAFVLPLGGIVFLLTGLQIPLFHRIAIPAGWWTVSAALAIALAVGAGLAGQGDGKTGKLVIPPRGAVAPAEPMAERSLLPDRRLSVRENF
;
A
#
# COMPACT_ATOMS: atom_id res chain seq x y z
N MET A 1 6.76 -18.85 -20.09
CA MET A 1 5.42 -18.21 -19.99
C MET A 1 4.69 -18.60 -18.71
N ARG A 2 4.24 -19.85 -18.49
CA ARG A 2 3.54 -20.24 -17.23
C ARG A 2 4.34 -19.92 -15.95
N ALA A 3 5.63 -20.26 -15.94
CA ALA A 3 6.53 -19.94 -14.82
C ALA A 3 6.64 -18.42 -14.54
N GLY A 4 6.55 -17.58 -15.57
CA GLY A 4 6.60 -16.12 -15.40
C GLY A 4 5.31 -15.54 -14.85
N ILE A 5 4.17 -16.04 -15.29
CA ILE A 5 2.87 -15.62 -14.73
C ILE A 5 2.77 -16.06 -13.27
N ALA A 6 3.13 -17.32 -12.96
CA ALA A 6 3.15 -17.82 -11.59
C ALA A 6 4.09 -17.00 -10.69
N ALA A 7 5.33 -16.77 -11.15
CA ALA A 7 6.30 -15.96 -10.41
C ALA A 7 5.84 -14.52 -10.23
N GLY A 8 5.28 -13.92 -11.30
CA GLY A 8 4.70 -12.58 -11.26
C GLY A 8 3.55 -12.46 -10.27
N SER A 9 2.63 -13.43 -10.24
CA SER A 9 1.52 -13.44 -9.28
C SER A 9 1.99 -13.55 -7.84
N ILE A 10 2.97 -14.42 -7.55
CA ILE A 10 3.53 -14.55 -6.19
C ILE A 10 4.22 -13.24 -5.79
N SER A 11 5.08 -12.70 -6.66
CA SER A 11 5.74 -11.41 -6.44
C SER A 11 4.73 -10.28 -6.23
N ALA A 12 3.63 -10.26 -6.98
CA ALA A 12 2.59 -9.25 -6.87
C ALA A 12 1.83 -9.31 -5.53
N VAL A 13 1.52 -10.51 -5.04
CA VAL A 13 0.89 -10.67 -3.70
C VAL A 13 1.84 -10.20 -2.61
N VAL A 14 3.12 -10.58 -2.67
CA VAL A 14 4.12 -10.15 -1.67
C VAL A 14 4.31 -8.64 -1.73
N ALA A 15 4.41 -8.06 -2.93
CA ALA A 15 4.48 -6.62 -3.14
C ALA A 15 3.28 -5.90 -2.55
N ALA A 16 2.06 -6.40 -2.79
CA ALA A 16 0.84 -5.82 -2.24
C ALA A 16 0.86 -5.78 -0.70
N ILE A 17 1.24 -6.90 -0.06
CA ILE A 17 1.33 -6.98 1.41
C ILE A 17 2.38 -6.02 1.96
N VAL A 18 3.56 -5.96 1.32
CA VAL A 18 4.66 -5.08 1.74
C VAL A 18 4.36 -3.61 1.45
N SER A 19 3.47 -3.31 0.50
CA SER A 19 3.04 -1.93 0.22
C SER A 19 2.15 -1.33 1.30
N LEU A 20 1.44 -2.15 2.10
CA LEU A 20 0.53 -1.69 3.14
C LEU A 20 1.16 -0.82 4.24
N PRO A 21 2.33 -1.18 4.82
CA PRO A 21 2.98 -0.34 5.83
C PRO A 21 3.68 0.90 5.23
N LEU A 22 3.90 0.94 3.92
CA LEU A 22 4.55 2.07 3.27
C LEU A 22 3.48 3.15 3.01
N ARG A 23 3.63 4.33 3.63
CA ARG A 23 2.79 5.49 3.29
C ARG A 23 2.93 5.77 1.80
N SER A 24 1.85 5.58 1.02
CA SER A 24 1.87 6.04 -0.36
C SER A 24 1.88 7.57 -0.34
N PRO A 25 2.67 8.22 -1.22
CA PRO A 25 2.42 9.61 -1.58
C PRO A 25 0.94 9.76 -1.97
N ASP A 26 0.32 10.91 -1.67
CA ASP A 26 -1.14 11.18 -1.67
C ASP A 26 -1.88 11.03 -3.04
N ASP A 27 -1.38 10.20 -3.95
CA ASP A 27 -1.77 10.14 -5.35
C ASP A 27 -2.44 8.81 -5.74
N ILE A 28 -3.54 8.92 -6.51
CA ILE A 28 -4.36 7.81 -7.04
C ILE A 28 -3.54 6.77 -7.80
N LEU A 29 -2.37 7.16 -8.32
CA LEU A 29 -1.47 6.35 -9.13
C LEU A 29 -0.58 5.39 -8.30
N LEU A 30 -0.46 5.57 -6.98
CA LEU A 30 0.38 4.74 -6.09
C LEU A 30 -0.44 3.81 -5.19
N ASN A 31 -1.62 3.43 -5.67
CA ASN A 31 -2.48 2.47 -5.01
C ASN A 31 -1.95 1.03 -5.14
N SER A 32 -2.29 0.14 -4.20
CA SER A 32 -1.96 -1.29 -4.24
C SER A 32 -2.34 -1.97 -5.55
N ALA A 33 -3.38 -1.49 -6.23
CA ALA A 33 -3.78 -1.99 -7.55
C ALA A 33 -2.72 -1.72 -8.64
N THR A 34 -2.12 -0.53 -8.68
CA THR A 34 -1.10 -0.18 -9.69
C THR A 34 0.20 -0.91 -9.40
N VAL A 35 0.55 -1.07 -8.12
CA VAL A 35 1.67 -1.91 -7.66
C VAL A 35 1.52 -3.36 -8.14
N VAL A 36 0.34 -3.95 -7.90
CA VAL A 36 0.04 -5.32 -8.32
C VAL A 36 0.14 -5.46 -9.84
N MET A 37 -0.43 -4.52 -10.60
CA MET A 37 -0.33 -4.52 -12.07
C MET A 37 1.12 -4.41 -12.54
N GLY A 38 1.92 -3.53 -11.94
CA GLY A 38 3.34 -3.38 -12.25
C GLY A 38 4.13 -4.67 -11.99
N ALA A 39 3.88 -5.33 -10.86
CA ALA A 39 4.51 -6.59 -10.50
C ALA A 39 4.12 -7.73 -11.45
N LEU A 40 2.84 -7.84 -11.81
CA LEU A 40 2.35 -8.83 -12.78
C LEU A 40 2.98 -8.64 -14.16
N LEU A 41 3.03 -7.40 -14.66
CA LEU A 41 3.65 -7.08 -15.95
C LEU A 41 5.15 -7.37 -15.93
N THR A 42 5.83 -7.05 -14.83
CA THR A 42 7.25 -7.37 -14.63
C THR A 42 7.48 -8.88 -14.68
N GLY A 43 6.70 -9.66 -13.94
CA GLY A 43 6.79 -11.12 -13.92
C GLY A 43 6.49 -11.78 -15.27
N PHE A 44 5.46 -11.29 -15.97
CA PHE A 44 5.13 -11.74 -17.31
C PHE A 44 6.29 -11.48 -18.28
N SER A 45 6.80 -10.25 -18.30
CA SER A 45 7.91 -9.83 -19.17
C SER A 45 9.17 -10.65 -18.89
N ALA A 46 9.53 -10.83 -17.62
CA ALA A 46 10.64 -11.68 -17.21
C ALA A 46 10.46 -13.14 -17.68
N GLY A 47 9.24 -13.68 -17.61
CA GLY A 47 8.93 -15.02 -18.10
C GLY A 47 8.97 -15.18 -19.63
N VAL A 48 8.76 -14.10 -20.37
CA VAL A 48 8.95 -14.03 -21.83
C VAL A 48 10.44 -14.00 -22.13
N VAL A 49 11.20 -13.12 -21.48
CA VAL A 49 12.67 -13.05 -21.62
C VAL A 49 13.31 -14.40 -21.34
N TRP A 50 12.97 -15.04 -20.20
CA TRP A 50 13.51 -16.35 -19.86
C TRP A 50 13.20 -17.42 -20.92
N ARG A 51 12.03 -17.39 -21.56
CA ARG A 51 11.68 -18.35 -22.62
C ARG A 51 12.66 -18.28 -23.80
N PHE A 52 13.11 -17.08 -24.15
CA PHE A 52 14.10 -16.89 -25.21
C PHE A 52 15.52 -17.27 -24.77
N LEU A 53 15.83 -17.16 -23.47
CA LEU A 53 17.16 -17.44 -22.92
C LEU A 53 17.38 -18.92 -22.57
N ALA A 54 16.33 -19.68 -22.22
CA ALA A 54 16.43 -21.00 -21.58
C ALA A 54 17.24 -22.07 -22.35
N GLY A 55 17.49 -21.87 -23.65
CA GLY A 55 18.32 -22.77 -24.46
C GLY A 55 19.84 -22.51 -24.40
N ASN A 56 20.28 -21.47 -23.70
CA ASN A 56 21.69 -21.06 -23.66
C ASN A 56 22.37 -21.47 -22.34
N SER A 57 23.60 -21.99 -22.39
CA SER A 57 24.40 -22.31 -21.19
C SER A 57 24.63 -21.10 -20.28
N ARG A 58 24.57 -19.88 -20.82
CA ARG A 58 24.69 -18.61 -20.07
C ARG A 58 23.36 -17.98 -19.70
N ALA A 59 22.23 -18.68 -19.87
CA ALA A 59 20.88 -18.14 -19.64
C ALA A 59 20.73 -17.46 -18.28
N ILE A 60 21.19 -18.09 -17.20
CA ILE A 60 21.10 -17.56 -15.83
C ILE A 60 21.86 -16.23 -15.70
N LEU A 61 23.08 -16.17 -16.24
CA LEU A 61 23.92 -14.98 -16.14
C LEU A 61 23.33 -13.82 -16.95
N ILE A 62 22.92 -14.08 -18.21
CA ILE A 62 22.31 -13.04 -19.05
C ILE A 62 21.01 -12.55 -18.43
N PHE A 63 20.18 -13.47 -17.91
CA PHE A 63 18.93 -13.11 -17.25
C PHE A 63 19.16 -12.28 -15.98
N ALA A 64 20.15 -12.63 -15.15
CA ALA A 64 20.53 -11.86 -13.98
C ALA A 64 21.01 -10.45 -14.35
N ILE A 65 21.85 -10.32 -15.38
CA ILE A 65 22.30 -9.00 -15.88
C ILE A 65 21.12 -8.17 -16.36
N LEU A 66 20.21 -8.75 -17.16
CA LEU A 66 19.01 -8.06 -17.63
C LEU A 66 18.09 -7.64 -16.47
N GLY A 67 17.94 -8.49 -15.45
CA GLY A 67 17.17 -8.18 -14.25
C GLY A 67 17.77 -7.02 -13.45
N VAL A 68 19.10 -7.04 -13.23
CA VAL A 68 19.82 -5.96 -12.56
C VAL A 68 19.74 -4.67 -13.37
N ALA A 69 19.91 -4.73 -14.69
CA ALA A 69 19.79 -3.57 -15.56
C ALA A 69 18.38 -2.97 -15.53
N ALA A 70 17.34 -3.80 -15.61
CA ALA A 70 15.96 -3.37 -15.51
C ALA A 70 15.66 -2.72 -14.15
N PHE A 71 16.12 -3.32 -13.04
CA PHE A 71 15.98 -2.72 -11.72
C PHE A 71 16.74 -1.40 -11.59
N ALA A 72 17.97 -1.30 -12.13
CA ALA A 72 18.73 -0.06 -12.14
C ALA A 72 18.01 1.05 -12.93
N ILE A 73 17.39 0.72 -14.07
CA ILE A 73 16.55 1.65 -14.82
C ILE A 73 15.35 2.09 -13.96
N THR A 74 14.65 1.16 -13.31
CA THR A 74 13.56 1.50 -12.38
C THR A 74 14.04 2.42 -11.27
N ALA A 75 15.22 2.18 -10.70
CA ALA A 75 15.80 3.02 -9.66
C ALA A 75 16.09 4.45 -10.15
N VAL A 76 16.70 4.59 -11.33
CA VAL A 76 16.98 5.90 -11.95
C VAL A 76 15.67 6.66 -12.23
N VAL A 77 14.68 5.98 -12.81
CA VAL A 77 13.37 6.59 -13.08
C VAL A 77 12.69 7.02 -11.78
N SER A 78 12.79 6.21 -10.72
CA SER A 78 12.19 6.52 -9.43
C SER A 78 12.85 7.73 -8.77
N LEU A 79 14.18 7.83 -8.84
CA LEU A 79 14.92 9.00 -8.34
C LEU A 79 14.62 10.26 -9.15
N ALA A 80 14.42 10.15 -10.46
CA ALA A 80 14.01 11.28 -11.29
C ALA A 80 12.59 11.74 -10.93
N ALA A 81 11.68 10.78 -10.69
CA ALA A 81 10.29 11.06 -10.30
C ALA A 81 10.16 11.67 -8.89
N GLU A 82 11.11 11.43 -7.99
CA GLU A 82 11.17 12.06 -6.66
C GLU A 82 11.12 13.59 -6.72
N THR A 83 11.60 14.18 -7.83
CA THR A 83 11.55 15.64 -8.03
C THR A 83 10.13 16.19 -8.23
N GLN A 84 9.16 15.32 -8.55
CA GLN A 84 7.76 15.67 -8.78
C GLN A 84 6.82 15.05 -7.73
N LEU A 85 7.21 13.92 -7.14
CA LEU A 85 6.43 13.15 -6.18
C LEU A 85 7.28 12.86 -4.94
N ASP A 86 6.95 13.51 -3.83
CA ASP A 86 7.65 13.32 -2.56
C ASP A 86 7.59 11.85 -2.09
N HIS A 87 8.73 11.29 -1.66
CA HIS A 87 8.90 9.92 -1.13
C HIS A 87 8.62 8.80 -2.15
N PHE A 88 8.52 9.10 -3.44
CA PHE A 88 8.29 8.12 -4.50
C PHE A 88 9.37 7.04 -4.58
N ALA A 89 10.64 7.43 -4.54
CA ALA A 89 11.78 6.51 -4.58
C ALA A 89 11.82 5.63 -3.33
N ALA A 90 11.52 6.18 -2.15
CA ALA A 90 11.45 5.42 -0.90
C ALA A 90 10.32 4.36 -0.92
N PHE A 91 9.27 4.61 -1.70
CA PHE A 91 8.19 3.64 -1.94
C PHE A 91 8.55 2.60 -3.01
N VAL A 92 9.00 3.03 -4.19
CA VAL A 92 9.20 2.15 -5.35
C VAL A 92 10.46 1.28 -5.22
N LEU A 93 11.56 1.78 -4.66
CA LEU A 93 12.82 1.03 -4.60
C LEU A 93 12.72 -0.27 -3.80
N PRO A 94 12.17 -0.28 -2.57
CA PRO A 94 12.01 -1.53 -1.81
C PRO A 94 11.08 -2.52 -2.52
N LEU A 95 9.95 -2.03 -3.03
CA LEU A 95 8.95 -2.82 -3.75
C LEU A 95 9.49 -3.44 -5.03
N GLY A 96 10.13 -2.62 -5.87
CA GLY A 96 10.82 -3.05 -7.08
C GLY A 96 11.88 -4.09 -6.74
N GLY A 97 12.70 -3.84 -5.72
CA GLY A 97 13.73 -4.78 -5.28
C GLY A 97 13.17 -6.16 -4.95
N ILE A 98 12.08 -6.22 -4.17
CA ILE A 98 11.40 -7.47 -3.83
C ILE A 98 10.86 -8.16 -5.08
N VAL A 99 10.16 -7.44 -5.94
CA VAL A 99 9.57 -8.00 -7.17
C VAL A 99 10.64 -8.56 -8.09
N PHE A 100 11.72 -7.82 -8.35
CA PHE A 100 12.81 -8.26 -9.21
C PHE A 100 13.56 -9.46 -8.62
N LEU A 101 13.80 -9.47 -7.31
CA LEU A 101 14.50 -10.56 -6.63
C LEU A 101 13.66 -11.84 -6.64
N LEU A 102 12.38 -11.76 -6.24
CA LEU A 102 11.49 -12.91 -6.23
C LEU A 102 11.28 -13.47 -7.63
N THR A 103 10.99 -12.61 -8.61
CA THR A 103 10.79 -13.01 -10.00
C THR A 103 12.07 -13.61 -10.61
N GLY A 104 13.21 -12.97 -10.34
CA GLY A 104 14.53 -13.39 -10.79
C GLY A 104 14.93 -14.77 -10.26
N LEU A 105 14.53 -15.11 -9.04
CA LEU A 105 14.83 -16.38 -8.40
C LEU A 105 13.81 -17.47 -8.78
N GLN A 106 12.51 -17.15 -8.79
CA GLN A 106 11.44 -18.12 -9.00
C GLN A 106 11.39 -18.66 -10.43
N ILE A 107 11.63 -17.83 -11.44
CA ILE A 107 11.58 -18.25 -12.85
C ILE A 107 12.59 -19.37 -13.19
N PRO A 108 13.90 -19.23 -12.89
CA PRO A 108 14.85 -20.31 -13.11
C PRO A 108 14.56 -21.52 -12.21
N LEU A 109 14.06 -21.31 -10.99
CA LEU A 109 13.71 -22.39 -10.08
C LEU A 109 12.54 -23.25 -10.61
N PHE A 110 11.45 -22.63 -11.05
CA PHE A 110 10.32 -23.32 -11.65
C PHE A 110 10.69 -24.06 -12.93
N HIS A 111 11.64 -23.52 -13.70
CA HIS A 111 12.17 -24.23 -14.86
C HIS A 111 12.91 -25.51 -14.49
N ARG A 112 13.64 -25.52 -13.36
CA ARG A 112 14.37 -26.70 -12.87
C ARG A 112 13.47 -27.76 -12.25
N ILE A 113 12.45 -27.34 -11.49
CA ILE A 113 11.60 -28.27 -10.71
C ILE A 113 10.51 -28.91 -11.58
N ALA A 114 10.30 -28.42 -12.82
CA ALA A 114 9.28 -28.92 -13.74
C ALA A 114 7.90 -29.05 -13.07
N ILE A 115 7.52 -28.05 -12.26
CA ILE A 115 6.23 -28.07 -11.56
C ILE A 115 5.13 -28.23 -12.62
N PRO A 116 4.27 -29.26 -12.51
CA PRO A 116 3.13 -29.44 -13.40
C PRO A 116 2.05 -28.40 -13.04
N ALA A 117 2.37 -27.13 -13.19
CA ALA A 117 1.42 -26.04 -13.08
C ALA A 117 0.52 -26.08 -14.32
N GLY A 118 -0.62 -26.75 -14.18
CA GLY A 118 -1.71 -26.69 -15.14
C GLY A 118 -2.20 -25.25 -15.30
N TRP A 119 -2.76 -24.91 -16.45
CA TRP A 119 -3.24 -23.54 -16.73
C TRP A 119 -4.19 -22.99 -15.65
N TRP A 120 -4.98 -23.86 -15.02
CA TRP A 120 -5.84 -23.53 -13.89
C TRP A 120 -5.11 -22.94 -12.68
N THR A 121 -3.96 -23.51 -12.30
CA THR A 121 -3.16 -23.00 -11.16
C THR A 121 -2.60 -21.61 -11.43
N VAL A 122 -2.19 -21.36 -12.68
CA VAL A 122 -1.69 -20.05 -13.13
C VAL A 122 -2.81 -19.01 -13.13
N SER A 123 -3.99 -19.36 -13.65
CA SER A 123 -5.16 -18.49 -13.65
C SER A 123 -5.65 -18.19 -12.23
N ALA A 124 -5.67 -19.19 -11.34
CA ALA A 124 -6.04 -19.00 -9.94
C ALA A 124 -5.06 -18.07 -9.22
N ALA A 125 -3.75 -18.24 -9.40
CA ALA A 125 -2.76 -17.35 -8.81
C ALA A 125 -2.89 -15.91 -9.31
N LEU A 126 -3.16 -15.72 -10.60
CA LEU A 126 -3.45 -14.39 -11.17
C LEU A 126 -4.72 -13.79 -10.58
N ALA A 127 -5.80 -14.57 -10.49
CA ALA A 127 -7.06 -14.12 -9.90
C ALA A 127 -6.89 -13.72 -8.43
N ILE A 128 -6.12 -14.49 -7.66
CA ILE A 128 -5.80 -14.16 -6.27
C ILE A 128 -5.00 -12.86 -6.19
N ALA A 129 -3.96 -12.70 -7.01
CA ALA A 129 -3.16 -11.48 -7.03
C ALA A 129 -4.02 -10.24 -7.33
N LEU A 130 -4.91 -10.34 -8.33
CA LEU A 130 -5.84 -9.27 -8.68
C LEU A 130 -6.86 -9.00 -7.57
N ALA A 131 -7.42 -10.05 -6.97
CA ALA A 131 -8.37 -9.92 -5.86
C ALA A 131 -7.74 -9.27 -4.63
N VAL A 132 -6.50 -9.64 -4.30
CA VAL A 132 -5.71 -9.00 -3.22
C VAL A 132 -5.43 -7.54 -3.57
N GLY A 133 -4.95 -7.26 -4.80
CA GLY A 133 -4.68 -5.90 -5.24
C GLY A 133 -5.92 -5.00 -5.19
N ALA A 134 -7.06 -5.48 -5.69
CA ALA A 134 -8.33 -4.77 -5.70
C ALA A 134 -8.94 -4.64 -4.30
N GLY A 135 -8.84 -5.67 -3.46
CA GLY A 135 -9.36 -5.64 -2.08
C GLY A 135 -8.59 -4.66 -1.19
N LEU A 136 -7.27 -4.56 -1.39
CA LEU A 136 -6.43 -3.61 -0.66
C LEU A 136 -6.54 -2.18 -1.20
N ALA A 137 -7.04 -2.00 -2.42
CA ALA A 137 -7.07 -0.70 -3.09
C ALA A 137 -7.95 0.36 -2.42
N GLY A 138 -8.85 -0.06 -1.53
CA GLY A 138 -9.70 0.83 -0.73
C GLY A 138 -9.24 1.07 0.71
N GLN A 139 -8.15 0.43 1.16
CA GLN A 139 -7.70 0.54 2.56
C GLN A 139 -6.68 1.67 2.80
N GLY A 140 -6.03 2.21 1.77
CA GLY A 140 -5.07 3.32 1.90
C GLY A 140 -5.70 4.68 2.22
N ASP A 141 -6.94 4.92 1.76
CA ASP A 141 -7.65 6.21 1.90
C ASP A 141 -8.53 6.30 3.15
N GLY A 142 -8.42 5.32 4.05
CA GLY A 142 -9.06 5.36 5.35
C GLY A 142 -8.48 6.49 6.17
N LYS A 143 -8.99 7.72 5.97
CA LYS A 143 -8.81 8.89 6.82
C LYS A 143 -8.94 8.40 8.24
N THR A 144 -7.78 8.18 8.88
CA THR A 144 -7.66 7.93 10.31
C THR A 144 -8.56 8.97 10.94
N GLY A 145 -9.70 8.51 11.46
CA GLY A 145 -10.78 9.40 11.87
C GLY A 145 -10.14 10.46 12.72
N LYS A 146 -10.29 11.74 12.31
CA LYS A 146 -9.82 12.89 13.06
C LYS A 146 -10.09 12.57 14.52
N LEU A 147 -9.05 12.26 15.28
CA LEU A 147 -9.11 12.40 16.72
C LEU A 147 -9.22 13.91 16.89
N VAL A 148 -10.46 14.40 16.85
CA VAL A 148 -10.80 15.72 17.32
C VAL A 148 -10.50 15.63 18.81
N ILE A 149 -9.28 15.96 19.17
CA ILE A 149 -8.96 16.25 20.56
C ILE A 149 -9.86 17.44 20.88
N PRO A 150 -10.87 17.31 21.76
CA PRO A 150 -11.67 18.46 22.15
C PRO A 150 -10.71 19.55 22.63
N PRO A 151 -10.89 20.82 22.22
CA PRO A 151 -10.02 21.91 22.63
C PRO A 151 -9.81 21.89 24.14
N ARG A 152 -8.54 21.79 24.59
CA ARG A 152 -8.18 22.09 25.99
C ARG A 152 -8.47 23.56 26.22
N GLY A 153 -9.72 23.85 26.57
CA GLY A 153 -10.29 25.19 26.52
C GLY A 153 -11.81 25.22 26.50
N ALA A 154 -12.50 24.08 26.34
CA ALA A 154 -13.86 23.95 26.83
C ALA A 154 -13.83 23.92 28.37
N VAL A 155 -13.49 25.07 28.95
CA VAL A 155 -13.96 25.49 30.26
C VAL A 155 -15.47 25.27 30.18
N ALA A 156 -15.97 24.28 30.94
CA ALA A 156 -17.38 24.19 31.23
C ALA A 156 -17.85 25.62 31.55
N PRO A 157 -18.94 26.13 30.95
CA PRO A 157 -19.39 27.47 31.25
C PRO A 157 -19.46 27.57 32.77
N ALA A 158 -18.63 28.45 33.32
CA ALA A 158 -18.70 28.78 34.72
C ALA A 158 -20.14 29.19 34.94
N GLU A 159 -20.87 28.33 35.65
CA GLU A 159 -22.18 28.63 36.16
C GLU A 159 -22.04 29.98 36.86
N PRO A 160 -22.70 31.06 36.41
CA PRO A 160 -22.61 32.32 37.10
C PRO A 160 -23.27 32.13 38.47
N MET A 161 -22.44 31.84 39.48
CA MET A 161 -22.70 32.13 40.89
C MET A 161 -22.84 33.66 41.02
N ALA A 162 -23.94 34.22 40.54
CA ALA A 162 -24.18 35.65 40.62
C ALA A 162 -25.67 36.03 40.46
N GLU A 163 -26.62 35.28 41.07
CA GLU A 163 -27.95 35.86 41.36
C GLU A 163 -28.77 35.05 42.38
N ARG A 164 -28.26 34.93 43.61
CA ARG A 164 -29.06 34.45 44.76
C ARG A 164 -29.03 35.44 45.93
N SER A 165 -28.99 36.74 45.63
CA SER A 165 -28.92 37.79 46.65
C SER A 165 -29.77 39.01 46.33
N LEU A 166 -31.02 38.83 45.89
CA LEU A 166 -32.02 39.91 45.86
C LEU A 166 -33.43 39.35 46.08
N LEU A 167 -33.67 38.76 47.25
CA LEU A 167 -35.01 38.67 47.82
C LEU A 167 -35.15 39.82 48.81
N PRO A 168 -35.83 40.92 48.46
CA PRO A 168 -36.17 41.93 49.43
C PRO A 168 -37.22 41.39 50.41
N ASP A 169 -36.85 41.53 51.66
CA ASP A 169 -37.57 41.30 52.89
C ASP A 169 -39.00 41.87 52.83
N ARG A 170 -39.99 41.02 52.54
CA ARG A 170 -41.42 41.38 52.59
C ARG A 170 -42.00 40.96 53.93
N ARG A 171 -41.43 41.49 55.02
CA ARG A 171 -41.98 41.38 56.37
C ARG A 171 -41.93 42.72 57.10
N LEU A 172 -42.90 43.57 56.82
CA LEU A 172 -43.49 44.53 57.77
C LEU A 172 -44.89 44.85 57.20
N SER A 173 -46.00 44.98 57.91
CA SER A 173 -46.41 44.74 59.29
C SER A 173 -47.83 45.36 59.39
N VAL A 174 -48.61 44.92 60.38
CA VAL A 174 -49.73 45.65 61.01
C VAL A 174 -51.09 45.65 60.29
N ARG A 175 -52.03 44.89 60.88
CA ARG A 175 -53.21 45.53 61.50
C ARG A 175 -53.72 44.68 62.65
N GLU A 176 -53.28 45.04 63.84
CA GLU A 176 -54.15 45.02 65.01
C GLU A 176 -55.38 45.88 64.70
N ASN A 177 -56.56 45.42 65.09
CA ASN A 177 -57.50 46.23 65.85
C ASN A 177 -58.57 45.33 66.46
N PHE A 178 -58.79 45.61 67.74
CA PHE A 178 -59.88 45.20 68.59
C PHE A 178 -61.26 45.46 67.96
#